data_AF-A0A6V7XCV0-F1
#
_entry.id   AF-A0A6V7XCV0-F1
#
_cell.length_a   1.000
_cell.length_b   1.000
_cell.length_c   1.000
_cell.angle_alpha   90.00
_cell.angle_beta   90.00
_cell.angle_gamma   90.00
#
_symmetry.space_group_name_H-M   'P 1'
#
loop_
_entity.id
_entity.type
_entity.pdbx_description
1 polymer ?
#
loop_
_entity_poly.entity_id
_entity_poly.type
_entity_poly.pdbx_seq_one_letter_code
_entity_poly.pdbx_strand_id
1 'polypeptide(L)'
;MILGTFIGHVLLLERILATVFVSKYENNKKPYFSIVCFIIVMFLSFQNAYRQTYYGDSVFDVALGTLITIYGTLFFGVLEIAIIGYIGYYNNTKYKLKTFLYFKHSLSERYQLSENIRTSRQLKPTFILHFINIIISSGVTIVFSFIHLKDQPSINLIFTFVFVITACCNLSIQITVIIFHPILNKKFKQLLKNFQNKILKVSSTKIVPSEKSPTLLGQLPLNIDGEHLIIKEKTELCQKHFEMLKKAWE
;
A
#
# COMPACT_ATOMS: atom_id res chain seq x y z
N MET A 1 -4.86 4.47 16.51
CA MET A 1 -3.60 4.68 15.74
C MET A 1 -2.84 3.37 15.51
N ILE A 2 -2.62 2.56 16.55
CA ILE A 2 -1.85 1.31 16.52
C ILE A 2 -2.33 0.31 15.44
N LEU A 3 -3.64 0.06 15.34
CA LEU A 3 -4.20 -0.93 14.41
C LEU A 3 -3.81 -0.69 12.93
N GLY A 4 -3.90 0.57 12.47
CA GLY A 4 -3.59 0.92 11.08
C GLY A 4 -2.11 0.68 10.75
N THR A 5 -1.22 1.00 11.68
CA THR A 5 0.21 0.77 11.55
C THR A 5 0.54 -0.72 11.45
N PHE A 6 -0.11 -1.54 12.26
CA PHE A 6 0.10 -2.98 12.25
C PHE A 6 -0.43 -3.67 10.99
N ILE A 7 -1.58 -3.23 10.45
CA ILE A 7 -2.10 -3.79 9.19
C ILE A 7 -1.07 -3.62 8.06
N GLY A 8 -0.37 -2.48 8.01
CA GLY A 8 0.72 -2.25 7.07
C GLY A 8 1.82 -3.31 7.19
N HIS A 9 2.30 -3.57 8.41
CA HIS A 9 3.32 -4.59 8.67
C HIS A 9 2.86 -6.02 8.32
N VAL A 10 1.59 -6.36 8.59
CA VAL A 10 1.03 -7.68 8.24
C VAL A 10 0.97 -7.88 6.73
N LEU A 11 0.51 -6.87 5.99
CA LEU A 11 0.50 -6.90 4.52
C LEU A 11 1.91 -7.02 3.95
N LEU A 12 2.89 -6.34 4.55
CA LEU A 12 4.29 -6.48 4.17
C LEU A 12 4.79 -7.92 4.37
N LEU A 13 4.57 -8.48 5.57
CA LEU A 13 4.97 -9.86 5.88
C LEU A 13 4.33 -10.87 4.92
N GLU A 14 3.06 -10.69 4.59
CA GLU A 14 2.39 -11.51 3.58
C GLU A 14 3.11 -11.42 2.22
N ARG A 15 3.47 -10.21 1.77
CA ARG A 15 4.19 -10.02 0.50
C ARG A 15 5.60 -10.58 0.51
N ILE A 16 6.29 -10.51 1.65
CA ILE A 16 7.60 -11.14 1.85
C ILE A 16 7.46 -12.66 1.70
N LEU A 17 6.52 -13.27 2.43
CA LEU A 17 6.26 -14.70 2.38
C LEU A 17 5.88 -15.16 0.96
N ALA A 18 5.02 -14.40 0.27
CA ALA A 18 4.64 -14.68 -1.11
C ALA A 18 5.84 -14.61 -2.08
N THR A 19 6.82 -13.73 -1.82
CA THR A 19 8.01 -13.58 -2.66
C THR A 19 9.05 -14.67 -2.39
N VAL A 20 9.31 -14.97 -1.11
CA VAL A 20 10.33 -15.95 -0.69
C VAL A 20 9.85 -17.39 -0.94
N PHE A 21 8.57 -17.67 -0.66
CA PHE A 21 8.01 -19.01 -0.70
C PHE A 21 7.03 -19.21 -1.86
N VAL A 22 7.23 -18.57 -3.02
CA VAL A 22 6.28 -18.56 -4.15
C VAL A 22 5.66 -19.94 -4.45
N SER A 23 6.47 -20.99 -4.53
CA SER A 23 6.03 -22.36 -4.87
C SER A 23 5.15 -23.00 -3.78
N LYS A 24 5.48 -22.76 -2.50
CA LYS A 24 4.67 -23.27 -1.37
C LYS A 24 3.46 -22.39 -1.11
N TYR A 25 3.57 -21.09 -1.38
CA TYR A 25 2.55 -20.09 -1.13
C TYR A 25 1.31 -20.35 -2.00
N GLU A 26 1.48 -20.71 -3.28
CA GLU A 26 0.36 -21.03 -4.18
C GLU A 26 -0.49 -22.20 -3.66
N ASN A 27 0.16 -23.27 -3.23
CA ASN A 27 -0.52 -24.48 -2.77
C ASN A 27 -1.15 -24.32 -1.38
N ASN A 28 -0.67 -23.37 -0.57
CA ASN A 28 -1.11 -23.16 0.81
C ASN A 28 -1.62 -21.73 1.05
N LYS A 29 -2.32 -21.13 0.07
CA LYS A 29 -3.01 -19.84 0.27
C LYS A 29 -4.12 -20.01 1.31
N LYS A 30 -3.76 -19.88 2.58
CA LYS A 30 -4.68 -19.96 3.70
C LYS A 30 -4.73 -18.61 4.40
N PRO A 31 -5.92 -18.02 4.59
CA PRO A 31 -6.08 -16.72 5.25
C PRO A 31 -5.71 -16.77 6.74
N TYR A 32 -5.43 -17.95 7.30
CA TYR A 32 -5.08 -18.15 8.70
C TYR A 32 -3.90 -17.29 9.16
N PHE A 33 -2.89 -17.06 8.32
CA PHE A 33 -1.75 -16.22 8.69
C PHE A 33 -2.20 -14.79 9.05
N SER A 34 -2.94 -14.14 8.15
CA SER A 34 -3.42 -12.77 8.37
C SER A 34 -4.41 -12.68 9.52
N ILE A 35 -5.27 -13.70 9.69
CA ILE A 35 -6.22 -13.77 10.82
C ILE A 35 -5.47 -13.90 12.16
N VAL A 36 -4.48 -14.79 12.25
CA VAL A 36 -3.68 -14.98 13.47
C VAL A 36 -2.92 -13.70 13.80
N CYS A 37 -2.26 -13.08 12.82
CA CYS A 37 -1.59 -11.80 13.00
C CYS A 37 -2.56 -10.71 13.48
N PHE A 38 -3.76 -10.64 12.91
CA PHE A 38 -4.78 -9.69 13.34
C PHE A 38 -5.23 -9.91 14.79
N ILE A 39 -5.46 -11.16 15.20
CA ILE A 39 -5.82 -11.50 16.59
C ILE A 39 -4.72 -11.07 17.56
N ILE A 40 -3.44 -11.34 17.22
CA ILE A 40 -2.28 -10.93 18.04
C ILE A 40 -2.25 -9.41 18.20
N VAL A 41 -2.43 -8.67 17.09
CA VAL A 41 -2.43 -7.19 17.11
C VAL A 41 -3.59 -6.64 17.93
N MET A 42 -4.78 -7.21 17.81
CA MET A 42 -5.94 -6.83 18.60
C MET A 42 -5.70 -7.08 20.10
N PHE A 43 -5.12 -8.23 20.44
CA PHE A 43 -4.77 -8.55 21.82
C PHE A 43 -3.73 -7.58 22.40
N LEU A 44 -2.65 -7.29 21.67
CA LEU A 44 -1.64 -6.32 22.09
C LEU A 44 -2.21 -4.91 22.25
N SER A 45 -3.09 -4.49 21.33
CA SER A 45 -3.76 -3.19 21.41
C SER A 45 -4.68 -3.12 22.62
N PHE A 46 -5.43 -4.19 22.90
CA PHE A 46 -6.28 -4.29 24.09
C PHE A 46 -5.45 -4.25 25.38
N GLN A 47 -4.35 -5.00 25.46
CA GLN A 47 -3.45 -4.98 26.61
C GLN A 47 -2.88 -3.58 26.88
N ASN A 48 -2.48 -2.86 25.82
CA ASN A 48 -1.99 -1.49 25.95
C ASN A 48 -3.09 -0.53 26.44
N ALA A 49 -4.29 -0.61 25.88
CA ALA A 49 -5.43 0.19 26.32
C ALA A 49 -5.81 -0.11 27.78
N TYR A 50 -5.89 -1.40 28.14
CA TYR A 50 -6.16 -1.85 29.50
C TYR A 50 -5.14 -1.30 30.50
N ARG A 51 -3.84 -1.39 30.19
CA ARG A 51 -2.79 -0.82 31.05
C ARG A 51 -2.95 0.68 31.23
N GLN A 52 -3.25 1.41 30.16
CA GLN A 52 -3.42 2.86 30.21
C GLN A 52 -4.64 3.27 31.05
N THR A 53 -5.73 2.48 31.05
CA THR A 53 -6.92 2.76 31.85
C THR A 53 -6.74 2.43 33.33
N TYR A 54 -6.12 1.29 33.66
CA TYR A 54 -6.06 0.80 35.05
C TYR A 54 -4.83 1.27 35.83
N TYR A 55 -3.70 1.53 35.16
CA TYR A 55 -2.47 2.03 35.79
C TYR A 55 -2.25 3.52 35.48
N GLY A 56 -3.31 4.25 35.10
CA GLY A 56 -3.24 5.67 34.74
C GLY A 56 -2.64 6.55 35.84
N ASP A 57 -2.80 6.15 37.10
CA ASP A 57 -2.33 6.90 38.26
C ASP A 57 -0.80 6.79 38.48
N SER A 58 -0.18 5.70 38.02
CA SER A 58 1.27 5.54 38.06
C SER A 58 1.91 6.02 36.77
N VAL A 59 2.31 7.31 36.76
CA VAL A 59 3.04 7.95 35.65
C VAL A 59 4.17 7.07 35.10
N PHE A 60 4.89 6.39 36.00
CA PHE A 60 6.00 5.50 35.63
C PHE A 60 5.56 4.30 34.78
N ASP A 61 4.47 3.61 35.16
CA ASP A 61 4.03 2.41 34.44
C ASP A 61 3.45 2.76 33.07
N VAL A 62 2.72 3.87 32.99
CA VAL A 62 2.20 4.41 31.72
C VAL A 62 3.35 4.81 30.81
N ALA A 63 4.36 5.53 31.34
CA ALA A 63 5.53 5.94 30.57
C ALA A 63 6.33 4.72 30.08
N LEU A 64 6.57 3.73 30.93
CA LEU A 64 7.30 2.51 30.57
C LEU A 64 6.56 1.72 29.49
N GLY A 65 5.24 1.50 29.64
CA GLY A 65 4.43 0.81 28.64
C GLY A 65 4.41 1.53 27.29
N THR A 66 4.32 2.86 27.32
CA THR A 66 4.40 3.72 26.14
C THR A 66 5.76 3.60 25.45
N LEU A 67 6.86 3.67 26.21
CA LEU A 67 8.22 3.54 25.68
C LEU A 67 8.45 2.16 25.03
N ILE A 68 8.05 1.08 25.70
CA ILE A 68 8.16 -0.29 25.13
C ILE A 68 7.43 -0.37 23.80
N THR A 69 6.21 0.19 23.73
CA THR A 69 5.41 0.20 22.50
C THR A 69 6.08 1.01 21.38
N ILE A 70 6.66 2.16 21.71
CA ILE A 70 7.37 3.02 20.75
C ILE A 70 8.62 2.33 20.22
N TYR A 71 9.47 1.80 21.10
CA TYR A 71 10.69 1.10 20.68
C TYR A 71 10.36 -0.15 19.86
N GLY A 72 9.34 -0.91 20.26
CA GLY A 72 8.85 -2.05 19.47
C GLY A 72 8.40 -1.63 18.07
N THR A 73 7.60 -0.57 17.97
CA THR A 73 7.10 -0.07 16.67
C THR A 73 8.23 0.45 15.79
N LEU A 74 9.19 1.19 16.35
CA LEU A 74 10.38 1.67 15.63
C LEU A 74 11.26 0.52 15.15
N PHE A 75 11.48 -0.49 15.99
CA PHE A 75 12.22 -1.70 15.61
C PHE A 75 11.56 -2.41 14.42
N PHE A 76 10.24 -2.61 14.45
CA PHE A 76 9.51 -3.19 13.32
C PHE A 76 9.56 -2.32 12.07
N GLY A 77 9.49 -0.99 12.21
CA GLY A 77 9.64 -0.07 11.09
C GLY A 77 11.03 -0.15 10.42
N VAL A 78 12.10 -0.23 11.21
CA VAL A 78 13.47 -0.41 10.68
C VAL A 78 13.61 -1.76 10.00
N LEU A 79 13.10 -2.82 10.63
CA LEU A 79 13.11 -4.18 10.08
C LEU A 79 12.33 -4.26 8.76
N GLU A 80 11.21 -3.56 8.65
CA GLU A 80 10.42 -3.43 7.42
C GLU A 80 11.24 -2.80 6.29
N ILE A 81 11.87 -1.64 6.53
CA ILE A 81 12.72 -0.99 5.52
C ILE A 81 13.91 -1.87 5.13
N ALA A 82 14.53 -2.54 6.09
CA ALA A 82 15.63 -3.48 5.84
C ALA A 82 15.19 -4.65 4.96
N ILE A 83 14.02 -5.24 5.23
CA ILE A 83 13.50 -6.35 4.42
C ILE A 83 13.12 -5.89 3.02
N ILE A 84 12.49 -4.72 2.86
CA ILE A 84 12.18 -4.17 1.53
C ILE A 84 13.47 -3.94 0.74
N GLY A 85 14.50 -3.39 1.40
CA GLY A 85 15.82 -3.18 0.82
C GLY A 85 16.45 -4.51 0.37
N TYR A 86 16.44 -5.52 1.25
CA TYR A 86 16.95 -6.85 0.96
C TYR A 86 16.20 -7.53 -0.20
N ILE A 87 14.87 -7.49 -0.21
CA ILE A 87 14.05 -8.04 -1.29
C ILE A 87 14.31 -7.30 -2.60
N GLY A 88 14.42 -5.97 -2.58
CA GLY A 88 14.77 -5.17 -3.75
C GLY A 88 16.14 -5.57 -4.30
N TYR A 89 17.14 -5.74 -3.43
CA TYR A 89 18.47 -6.20 -3.81
C TYR A 89 18.46 -7.62 -4.37
N TYR A 90 17.80 -8.55 -3.69
CA TYR A 90 17.67 -9.94 -4.11
C TYR A 90 16.97 -10.06 -5.47
N ASN A 91 15.86 -9.36 -5.65
CA ASN A 91 15.10 -9.34 -6.90
C ASN A 91 15.94 -8.77 -8.04
N ASN A 92 16.64 -7.65 -7.83
CA ASN A 92 17.51 -7.07 -8.85
C ASN A 92 18.65 -8.01 -9.24
N THR A 93 19.25 -8.71 -8.26
CA THR A 93 20.36 -9.65 -8.50
C THR A 93 19.87 -10.87 -9.27
N LYS A 94 18.77 -11.48 -8.83
CA LYS A 94 18.21 -12.69 -9.46
C LYS A 94 17.63 -12.42 -10.85
N TYR A 95 17.05 -11.23 -11.08
CA TYR A 95 16.57 -10.84 -12.41
C TYR A 95 17.70 -10.53 -13.40
N LYS A 96 18.85 -10.05 -12.94
CA LYS A 96 20.01 -9.86 -13.83
C LYS A 96 20.57 -11.21 -14.31
N LEU A 97 20.48 -12.26 -13.48
CA LEU A 97 20.82 -13.65 -13.82
C LEU A 97 19.70 -14.37 -14.62
N LYS A 98 19.01 -13.62 -15.50
CA LYS A 98 17.84 -13.98 -16.32
C LYS A 98 17.92 -15.36 -16.98
N THR A 99 19.12 -15.83 -17.31
CA THR A 99 19.38 -17.08 -18.02
C THR A 99 19.08 -18.33 -17.18
N PHE A 100 19.25 -18.30 -15.85
CA PHE A 100 19.13 -19.49 -15.00
C PHE A 100 17.69 -19.79 -14.56
N LEU A 101 16.87 -18.76 -14.42
CA LEU A 101 15.45 -18.88 -14.05
C LEU A 101 14.59 -19.47 -15.19
N TYR A 102 15.03 -19.35 -16.44
CA TYR A 102 14.26 -19.75 -17.61
C TYR A 102 14.12 -21.27 -17.80
N PHE A 103 14.90 -22.09 -17.10
CA PHE A 103 14.85 -23.54 -17.24
C PHE A 103 14.23 -24.27 -16.03
N LYS A 104 14.17 -23.64 -14.85
CA LYS A 104 13.76 -24.34 -13.62
C LYS A 104 12.32 -24.05 -13.16
N HIS A 105 11.73 -22.92 -13.54
CA HIS A 105 10.43 -22.48 -13.03
C HIS A 105 9.30 -22.69 -14.01
N SER A 106 8.13 -23.09 -13.51
CA SER A 106 6.90 -23.16 -14.30
C SER A 106 6.46 -21.76 -14.77
N LEU A 107 5.65 -21.70 -15.82
CA LEU A 107 5.14 -20.43 -16.33
C LEU A 107 4.33 -19.66 -15.26
N SER A 108 3.57 -20.39 -14.43
CA SER A 108 2.80 -19.82 -13.31
C SER A 108 3.72 -19.17 -12.27
N GLU A 109 4.80 -19.85 -11.88
CA GLU A 109 5.75 -19.33 -10.88
C GLU A 109 6.43 -18.04 -11.35
N ARG A 110 6.80 -17.97 -12.64
CA ARG A 110 7.40 -16.76 -13.22
C ARG A 110 6.43 -15.60 -13.23
N TYR A 111 5.18 -15.86 -13.59
CA TYR A 111 4.12 -14.87 -13.58
C TYR A 111 3.93 -14.32 -12.15
N GLN A 112 3.81 -15.19 -11.15
CA GLN A 112 3.65 -14.76 -9.75
C GLN A 112 4.85 -13.98 -9.23
N LEU A 113 6.08 -14.40 -9.56
CA LEU A 113 7.27 -13.66 -9.16
C LEU A 113 7.30 -12.26 -9.79
N SER A 114 6.96 -12.16 -11.07
CA SER A 114 6.87 -10.88 -11.77
C SER A 114 5.80 -9.97 -11.17
N GLU A 115 4.66 -10.55 -10.80
CA GLU A 115 3.55 -9.83 -10.17
C GLU A 115 3.94 -9.32 -8.78
N ASN A 116 4.54 -10.17 -7.94
CA ASN A 116 5.00 -9.80 -6.61
C ASN A 116 6.03 -8.67 -6.64
N ILE A 117 6.94 -8.68 -7.61
CA ILE A 117 7.93 -7.61 -7.80
C ILE A 117 7.27 -6.32 -8.23
N ARG A 118 6.33 -6.39 -9.17
CA ARG A 118 5.55 -5.24 -9.60
C ARG A 118 4.80 -4.62 -8.42
N THR A 119 4.09 -5.42 -7.63
CA THR A 119 3.39 -4.97 -6.44
C THR A 119 4.36 -4.40 -5.39
N SER A 120 5.52 -5.02 -5.18
CA SER A 120 6.54 -4.52 -4.26
C SER A 120 7.06 -3.14 -4.65
N ARG A 121 7.32 -2.90 -5.95
CA ARG A 121 7.72 -1.57 -6.45
C ARG A 121 6.62 -0.53 -6.23
N GLN A 122 5.36 -0.90 -6.41
CA GLN A 122 4.20 -0.01 -6.19
C GLN A 122 4.02 0.33 -4.71
N LEU A 123 4.27 -0.61 -3.80
CA LEU A 123 4.10 -0.40 -2.36
C LEU A 123 5.31 0.28 -1.69
N LYS A 124 6.51 0.24 -2.30
CA LYS A 124 7.72 0.89 -1.78
C LYS A 124 7.50 2.35 -1.30
N PRO A 125 6.93 3.27 -2.10
CA PRO A 125 6.70 4.64 -1.64
C PRO A 125 5.75 4.70 -0.44
N THR A 126 4.73 3.83 -0.42
CA THR A 126 3.80 3.74 0.71
C THR A 126 4.50 3.30 1.99
N PHE A 127 5.40 2.31 1.92
CA PHE A 127 6.17 1.87 3.08
C PHE A 127 7.15 2.92 3.58
N ILE A 128 7.78 3.69 2.68
CA ILE A 128 8.66 4.81 3.07
C ILE A 128 7.87 5.88 3.82
N LEU A 129 6.69 6.27 3.30
CA LEU A 129 5.82 7.23 3.98
C LEU A 129 5.32 6.68 5.32
N HIS A 130 5.01 5.39 5.38
CA HIS A 130 4.61 4.73 6.61
C HIS A 130 5.70 4.78 7.68
N PHE A 131 6.94 4.49 7.29
CA PHE A 131 8.10 4.58 8.18
C PHE A 131 8.35 6.00 8.68
N ILE A 132 8.25 7.00 7.80
CA ILE A 132 8.33 8.43 8.18
C ILE A 132 7.23 8.79 9.18
N ASN A 133 6.01 8.32 8.96
CA ASN A 133 4.89 8.52 9.89
C ASN A 133 5.18 7.91 11.26
N ILE A 134 5.72 6.68 11.30
CA ILE A 134 6.14 6.03 12.55
C ILE A 134 7.18 6.89 13.29
N ILE A 135 8.20 7.41 12.61
CA ILE A 135 9.23 8.25 13.21
C ILE A 135 8.60 9.52 13.81
N ILE A 136 7.77 10.22 13.04
CA ILE A 136 7.14 11.47 13.48
C ILE A 136 6.24 11.21 14.69
N SER A 137 5.33 10.23 14.61
CA SER A 137 4.42 9.90 15.71
C SER A 137 5.17 9.43 16.96
N SER A 138 6.23 8.64 16.80
CA SER A 138 7.07 8.16 17.90
C SER A 138 7.84 9.30 18.56
N GLY A 139 8.48 10.17 17.76
CA GLY A 139 9.23 11.31 18.26
C GLY A 139 8.36 12.25 19.10
N VAL A 140 7.15 12.55 18.63
CA VAL A 140 6.19 13.35 19.39
C VAL A 140 5.82 12.66 20.70
N THR A 141 5.50 11.36 20.64
CA THR A 141 5.05 10.64 21.83
C THR A 141 6.16 10.59 22.89
N ILE A 142 7.42 10.39 22.49
CA ILE A 142 8.59 10.46 23.38
C ILE A 142 8.69 11.85 24.02
N VAL A 143 8.67 12.91 23.20
CA VAL A 143 8.75 14.30 23.68
C VAL A 143 7.66 14.54 24.73
N PHE A 144 6.43 14.08 24.49
CA PHE A 144 5.33 14.21 25.43
C PHE A 144 5.52 13.39 26.72
N SER A 145 5.93 12.12 26.62
CA SER A 145 6.13 11.27 27.79
C SER A 145 7.18 11.79 28.77
N PHE A 146 8.21 12.49 28.27
CA PHE A 146 9.29 13.04 29.09
C PHE A 146 9.08 14.50 29.49
N ILE A 147 8.41 15.28 28.65
CA ILE A 147 8.06 16.65 28.97
C ILE A 147 6.79 16.61 29.80
N HIS A 148 6.98 16.44 31.12
CA HIS A 148 5.94 16.45 32.14
C HIS A 148 5.37 17.87 32.33
N LEU A 149 4.85 18.47 31.25
CA LEU A 149 4.22 19.78 31.30
C LEU A 149 2.85 19.61 31.93
N LYS A 150 2.79 19.85 33.24
CA LYS A 150 1.55 20.14 33.95
C LYS A 150 0.86 21.33 33.28
N ASP A 151 -0.33 21.09 32.73
CA ASP A 151 -1.37 22.08 32.43
C ASP A 151 -0.95 23.35 31.67
N GLN A 152 -0.30 23.20 30.51
CA GLN A 152 -0.06 24.35 29.63
C GLN A 152 -0.91 24.26 28.34
N PRO A 153 -1.65 25.31 27.96
CA PRO A 153 -2.44 25.34 26.72
C PRO A 153 -1.59 25.08 25.46
N SER A 154 -0.28 25.34 25.54
CA SER A 154 0.70 25.02 24.50
C SER A 154 0.74 23.53 24.14
N ILE A 155 0.46 22.64 25.08
CA ILE A 155 0.47 21.18 24.86
C ILE A 155 -0.68 20.76 23.94
N ASN A 156 -1.88 21.31 24.16
CA ASN A 156 -3.05 21.01 23.34
C ASN A 156 -2.84 21.46 21.88
N LEU A 157 -2.14 22.59 21.68
CA LEU A 157 -1.76 23.06 20.36
C LEU A 157 -0.77 22.09 19.70
N ILE A 158 0.26 21.63 20.43
CA ILE A 158 1.22 20.64 19.93
C ILE A 158 0.50 19.33 19.55
N PHE A 159 -0.40 18.83 20.39
CA PHE A 159 -1.22 17.65 20.07
C PHE A 159 -2.03 17.82 18.80
N THR A 160 -2.70 18.96 18.68
CA THR A 160 -3.52 19.28 17.50
C THR A 160 -2.64 19.28 16.24
N PHE A 161 -1.48 19.93 16.30
CA PHE A 161 -0.55 19.97 15.18
C PHE A 161 -0.04 18.57 14.79
N VAL A 162 0.28 17.74 15.77
CA VAL A 162 0.76 16.37 15.54
C VAL A 162 -0.34 15.49 14.96
N PHE A 163 -1.56 15.63 15.48
CA PHE A 163 -2.71 14.89 14.96
C PHE A 163 -2.99 15.27 13.51
N VAL A 164 -2.86 16.56 13.17
CA VAL A 164 -2.95 17.06 11.79
C VAL A 164 -1.83 16.47 10.93
N ILE A 165 -0.56 16.50 11.37
CA ILE A 165 0.55 15.89 10.60
C ILE A 165 0.29 14.40 10.38
N THR A 166 -0.08 13.67 11.44
CA THR A 166 -0.35 12.23 11.37
C THR A 166 -1.52 11.96 10.40
N ALA A 167 -2.58 12.77 10.45
CA ALA A 167 -3.70 12.68 9.51
C ALA A 167 -3.26 12.97 8.06
N CYS A 168 -2.42 13.98 7.84
CA CYS A 168 -1.84 14.28 6.54
C CYS A 168 -0.98 13.11 6.03
N CYS A 169 -0.12 12.53 6.85
CA CYS A 169 0.68 11.35 6.49
C CYS A 169 -0.19 10.14 6.13
N ASN A 170 -1.24 9.87 6.92
CA ASN A 170 -2.20 8.80 6.63
C ASN A 170 -2.95 9.03 5.31
N LEU A 171 -3.32 10.28 5.00
CA LEU A 171 -3.89 10.65 3.72
C LEU A 171 -2.88 10.47 2.58
N SER A 172 -1.62 10.89 2.78
CA SER A 172 -0.55 10.69 1.81
C SER A 172 -0.31 9.22 1.48
N ILE A 173 -0.38 8.33 2.48
CA ILE A 173 -0.32 6.88 2.27
C ILE A 173 -1.43 6.43 1.31
N GLN A 174 -2.68 6.82 1.53
CA GLN A 174 -3.80 6.46 0.63
C GLN A 174 -3.61 7.04 -0.78
N ILE A 175 -3.18 8.30 -0.87
CA ILE A 175 -2.89 8.96 -2.14
C ILE A 175 -1.79 8.23 -2.91
N THR A 176 -0.70 7.80 -2.24
CA THR A 176 0.35 7.02 -2.90
C THR A 176 -0.17 5.70 -3.45
N VAL A 177 -1.00 4.97 -2.70
CA VAL A 177 -1.62 3.74 -3.22
C VAL A 177 -2.43 4.02 -4.48
N ILE A 178 -3.22 5.11 -4.51
CA ILE A 178 -4.02 5.49 -5.68
C ILE A 178 -3.11 5.87 -6.88
N ILE A 179 -2.06 6.66 -6.65
CA ILE A 179 -1.16 7.15 -7.72
C ILE A 179 -0.30 6.03 -8.30
N PHE A 180 0.27 5.18 -7.45
CA PHE A 180 1.21 4.14 -7.88
C PHE A 180 0.50 2.87 -8.39
N HIS A 181 -0.77 2.66 -8.03
CA HIS A 181 -1.54 1.55 -8.58
C HIS A 181 -2.10 1.91 -9.98
N PRO A 182 -1.70 1.23 -11.07
CA PRO A 182 -1.99 1.66 -12.44
C PRO A 182 -3.48 1.74 -12.76
N ILE A 183 -4.27 0.75 -12.30
CA ILE A 183 -5.73 0.73 -12.53
C ILE A 183 -6.42 1.85 -11.75
N LEU A 184 -6.06 2.06 -10.47
CA LEU A 184 -6.64 3.11 -9.64
C LEU A 184 -6.25 4.49 -10.17
N ASN A 185 -5.01 4.70 -10.59
CA ASN A 185 -4.54 5.94 -11.18
C ASN A 185 -5.30 6.28 -12.48
N LYS A 186 -5.50 5.30 -13.37
CA LYS A 186 -6.32 5.50 -14.58
C LYS A 186 -7.74 5.94 -14.24
N LYS A 187 -8.40 5.25 -13.30
CA LYS A 187 -9.75 5.60 -12.82
C LYS A 187 -9.77 6.98 -12.15
N PHE A 188 -8.78 7.29 -11.32
CA PHE A 188 -8.64 8.57 -10.64
C PHE A 188 -8.47 9.73 -11.62
N LYS A 189 -7.60 9.59 -12.62
CA LYS A 189 -7.45 10.57 -13.71
C LYS A 189 -8.74 10.78 -14.49
N GLN A 190 -9.49 9.70 -14.75
CA GLN A 190 -10.79 9.80 -15.41
C GLN A 190 -11.82 10.54 -14.56
N LEU A 191 -11.89 10.26 -13.25
CA LEU A 191 -12.75 10.96 -12.30
C LEU A 191 -12.37 12.44 -12.20
N LEU A 192 -11.08 12.75 -12.12
CA LEU A 192 -10.57 14.12 -12.07
C LEU A 192 -10.92 14.89 -13.34
N LYS A 193 -10.75 14.27 -14.53
CA LYS A 193 -11.16 14.86 -15.82
C LYS A 193 -12.67 15.10 -15.88
N ASN A 194 -13.48 14.14 -15.42
CA ASN A 194 -14.93 14.29 -15.37
C ASN A 194 -15.36 15.42 -14.41
N PHE A 195 -14.67 15.55 -13.28
CA PHE A 195 -14.91 16.60 -12.30
C PHE A 195 -14.52 17.99 -12.83
N GLN A 196 -13.33 18.12 -13.42
CA GLN A 196 -12.89 19.34 -14.09
C GLN A 196 -13.85 19.75 -15.21
N ASN A 197 -14.28 18.80 -16.05
CA ASN A 197 -15.27 19.04 -17.08
C ASN A 197 -16.60 19.50 -16.48
N LYS A 198 -17.06 18.94 -15.35
CA LYS A 198 -18.29 19.39 -14.68
C LYS A 198 -18.15 20.82 -14.15
N ILE A 199 -17.06 21.14 -13.45
CA ILE A 199 -16.81 22.49 -12.92
C ILE A 199 -16.73 23.52 -14.06
N LEU A 200 -15.97 23.22 -15.11
CA LEU A 200 -15.81 24.13 -16.25
C LEU A 200 -17.10 24.26 -17.06
N LYS A 201 -17.88 23.19 -17.21
CA LYS A 201 -19.13 23.19 -17.98
C LYS A 201 -20.28 23.90 -17.25
N VAL A 202 -20.26 23.94 -15.92
CA VAL A 202 -21.15 24.81 -15.11
C VAL A 202 -20.91 26.30 -15.42
N SER A 203 -19.73 26.67 -15.93
CA SER A 203 -19.41 28.04 -16.36
C SER A 203 -19.77 28.35 -17.82
N SER A 204 -20.30 27.40 -18.60
CA SER A 204 -20.53 27.58 -20.05
C SER A 204 -21.85 27.00 -20.52
N THR A 205 -22.92 27.29 -19.79
CA THR A 205 -24.31 27.03 -20.25
C THR A 205 -24.68 28.02 -21.35
N LYS A 206 -24.08 27.87 -22.54
CA LYS A 206 -24.73 28.30 -23.77
C LYS A 206 -25.73 27.21 -24.14
N ILE A 207 -27.00 27.62 -24.18
CA ILE A 207 -28.14 26.82 -24.66
C ILE A 207 -27.86 26.48 -26.13
N VAL A 208 -27.41 25.26 -26.41
CA VAL A 208 -27.27 24.75 -27.78
C VAL A 208 -28.43 23.77 -28.03
N PRO A 209 -29.16 23.90 -29.15
CA PRO A 209 -30.30 23.05 -29.47
C PRO A 209 -29.88 21.59 -29.61
N SER A 210 -30.72 20.72 -29.09
CA SER A 210 -30.58 19.26 -29.10
C SER A 210 -30.69 18.70 -30.52
N GLU A 211 -29.56 18.45 -31.18
CA GLU A 211 -29.51 17.56 -32.35
C GLU A 211 -29.36 16.10 -31.93
N LYS A 212 -30.26 15.27 -32.49
CA LYS A 212 -30.41 13.84 -32.22
C LYS A 212 -29.19 13.08 -32.77
N SER A 213 -28.49 12.36 -31.90
CA SER A 213 -27.39 11.46 -32.29
C SER A 213 -27.94 10.12 -32.80
N PRO A 214 -27.39 9.58 -33.91
CA PRO A 214 -27.83 8.33 -34.51
C PRO A 214 -27.36 7.10 -33.73
N THR A 215 -28.20 6.07 -33.83
CA THR A 215 -28.14 4.74 -33.23
C THR A 215 -26.82 4.00 -33.58
N LEU A 216 -26.02 3.68 -32.56
CA LEU A 216 -24.74 2.98 -32.72
C LEU A 216 -24.96 1.47 -32.60
N LEU A 217 -25.11 0.81 -33.75
CA LEU A 217 -25.25 -0.64 -33.88
C LEU A 217 -23.85 -1.29 -33.93
N GLY A 218 -23.52 -2.13 -32.94
CA GLY A 218 -22.59 -3.25 -33.10
C GLY A 218 -21.08 -2.96 -33.15
N GLN A 219 -20.50 -2.23 -32.20
CA GLN A 219 -19.03 -2.18 -32.07
C GLN A 219 -18.51 -3.36 -31.23
N LEU A 220 -17.70 -4.22 -31.85
CA LEU A 220 -16.96 -5.29 -31.18
C LEU A 220 -16.04 -4.71 -30.08
N PRO A 221 -15.82 -5.44 -28.97
CA PRO A 221 -14.95 -4.98 -27.89
C PRO A 221 -13.52 -4.77 -28.38
N LEU A 222 -13.03 -3.56 -28.20
CA LEU A 222 -11.68 -3.11 -28.51
C LEU A 222 -10.79 -3.24 -27.26
N ASN A 223 -9.51 -3.55 -27.43
CA ASN A 223 -8.49 -3.49 -26.38
C ASN A 223 -8.31 -2.03 -25.88
N ILE A 224 -7.61 -1.86 -24.76
CA ILE A 224 -7.16 -0.60 -24.14
C ILE A 224 -6.45 0.32 -25.16
N ASP A 225 -5.86 -0.24 -26.21
CA ASP A 225 -5.17 0.48 -27.29
C ASP A 225 -6.02 0.66 -28.57
N GLY A 226 -7.28 0.21 -28.59
CA GLY A 226 -8.17 0.36 -29.75
C GLY A 226 -8.05 -0.73 -30.82
N GLU A 227 -7.46 -1.88 -30.51
CA GLU A 227 -7.33 -3.01 -31.45
C GLU A 227 -8.35 -4.14 -31.18
N HIS A 228 -8.76 -4.88 -32.21
CA HIS A 228 -9.72 -5.99 -32.08
C HIS A 228 -9.11 -7.22 -31.37
N LEU A 229 -9.82 -7.73 -30.36
CA LEU A 229 -9.36 -8.77 -29.42
C LEU A 229 -9.29 -10.22 -29.95
N ILE A 230 -9.61 -10.48 -31.22
CA ILE A 230 -9.69 -11.87 -31.74
C ILE A 230 -8.40 -12.22 -32.50
N ILE A 231 -7.50 -12.93 -31.83
CA ILE A 231 -6.28 -13.50 -32.44
C ILE A 231 -6.51 -15.01 -32.65
N LYS A 232 -6.36 -15.47 -33.89
CA LYS A 232 -6.74 -16.83 -34.34
C LYS A 232 -5.73 -17.95 -34.04
N GLU A 233 -4.54 -17.66 -33.51
CA GLU A 233 -3.46 -18.66 -33.40
C GLU A 233 -2.92 -18.82 -31.98
N LYS A 234 -3.10 -20.01 -31.40
CA LYS A 234 -2.92 -20.32 -29.96
C LYS A 234 -1.47 -20.22 -29.48
N THR A 235 -0.49 -20.48 -30.33
CA THR A 235 0.94 -20.52 -29.99
C THR A 235 1.57 -19.14 -30.05
N GLU A 236 1.27 -18.34 -31.08
CA GLU A 236 1.65 -16.92 -31.11
C GLU A 236 0.96 -16.11 -30.02
N LEU A 237 -0.27 -16.49 -29.64
CA LEU A 237 -1.02 -15.83 -28.57
C LEU A 237 -0.23 -15.77 -27.27
N CYS A 238 0.42 -16.87 -26.88
CA CYS A 238 1.12 -16.94 -25.59
C CYS A 238 2.33 -15.99 -25.58
N GLN A 239 3.05 -15.91 -26.70
CA GLN A 239 4.24 -15.07 -26.83
C GLN A 239 3.89 -13.59 -27.03
N LYS A 240 2.86 -13.28 -27.84
CA LYS A 240 2.28 -11.92 -27.93
C LYS A 240 1.67 -11.47 -26.62
N HIS A 241 1.00 -12.37 -25.89
CA HIS A 241 0.45 -12.05 -24.57
C HIS A 241 1.56 -11.75 -23.57
N PHE A 242 2.66 -12.50 -23.62
CA PHE A 242 3.83 -12.22 -22.80
C PHE A 242 4.53 -10.91 -23.18
N GLU A 243 4.64 -10.60 -24.47
CA GLU A 243 5.16 -9.32 -24.98
C GLU A 243 4.25 -8.14 -24.59
N MET A 244 2.92 -8.29 -24.66
CA MET A 244 1.96 -7.29 -24.19
C MET A 244 2.07 -7.07 -22.68
N LEU A 245 2.19 -8.14 -21.90
CA LEU A 245 2.44 -8.04 -20.46
C LEU A 245 3.75 -7.30 -20.19
N LYS A 246 4.82 -7.65 -20.91
CA LYS A 246 6.12 -6.99 -20.82
C LYS A 246 6.07 -5.51 -21.17
N LYS A 247 5.36 -5.13 -22.23
CA LYS A 247 5.18 -3.73 -22.65
C LYS A 247 4.31 -2.94 -21.68
N ALA A 248 3.35 -3.59 -21.02
CA ALA A 248 2.59 -3.01 -19.92
C ALA A 248 3.39 -2.93 -18.60
N TRP A 249 4.59 -3.51 -18.54
CA TRP A 249 5.51 -3.45 -17.40
C TRP A 249 6.58 -2.35 -17.53
N GLU A 250 6.76 -1.78 -18.73
CA GLU A 250 7.56 -0.57 -18.99
C GLU A 250 6.75 0.70 -18.73
#